data_AF-A0A0S9K629-F1
#
_entry.id   AF-A0A0S9K629-F1
#
_cell.length_a   1.000
_cell.length_b   1.000
_cell.length_c   1.000
_cell.angle_alpha   90.00
_cell.angle_beta   90.00
_cell.angle_gamma   90.00
#
_symmetry.space_group_name_H-M   'P 1'
#
loop_
_entity.id
_entity.type
_entity.pdbx_description
1 polymer ?
#
loop_
_entity_poly.entity_id
_entity_poly.type
_entity_poly.pdbx_seq_one_letter_code
_entity_poly.pdbx_strand_id
1 'polypeptide(L)'
;MAHSDAAAYSARYWIVPVVRAVLAFLPAIAITFIPDHSADFGLVVFGCWAVVSGVVLGALALRTLSGLARTLFLMNGIVTAVAGLLALSFQGAGLPLYLYLVSVWAAITGFVELYAGIRERGRTDRALAGTSASTDAAARRPSVARDWITAGALTAIFAIAYLLLPPNAVVAVGLLGAYLVILGVYLAIAGFSLKWDGARVTPETEEVA
;
A
#
# COMPACT_ATOMS: atom_id res chain seq x y z
N MET A 1 10.52 9.79 -28.49
CA MET A 1 9.65 10.40 -27.46
C MET A 1 8.90 9.36 -26.63
N ALA A 2 8.12 8.44 -27.20
CA ALA A 2 7.38 7.45 -26.38
C ALA A 2 8.25 6.54 -25.46
N HIS A 3 9.48 6.19 -25.86
CA HIS A 3 10.40 5.39 -25.04
C HIS A 3 11.05 6.19 -23.89
N SER A 4 11.31 7.49 -24.06
CA SER A 4 11.87 8.36 -23.00
C SER A 4 10.85 8.62 -21.89
N ASP A 5 9.57 8.71 -22.25
CA ASP A 5 8.49 8.97 -21.29
C ASP A 5 8.17 7.73 -20.44
N ALA A 6 8.20 6.53 -21.03
CA ALA A 6 8.02 5.26 -20.32
C ALA A 6 9.18 4.98 -19.32
N ALA A 7 10.42 5.31 -19.69
CA ALA A 7 11.57 5.20 -18.80
C ALA A 7 11.49 6.19 -17.63
N ALA A 8 11.10 7.44 -17.89
CA ALA A 8 10.91 8.46 -16.87
C ALA A 8 9.76 8.14 -15.90
N TYR A 9 8.71 7.48 -16.38
CA TYR A 9 7.56 7.04 -15.59
C TYR A 9 7.92 5.90 -14.62
N SER A 10 8.66 4.89 -15.10
CA SER A 10 9.19 3.82 -14.25
C SER A 10 10.20 4.37 -13.22
N ALA A 11 10.97 5.40 -13.58
CA ALA A 11 11.97 6.02 -12.70
C ALA A 11 11.38 6.80 -11.52
N ARG A 12 10.08 7.13 -11.52
CA ARG A 12 9.41 7.86 -10.42
C ARG A 12 8.45 7.00 -9.60
N TYR A 13 8.25 5.73 -9.97
CA TYR A 13 7.32 4.87 -9.23
C TYR A 13 7.73 4.64 -7.77
N TRP A 14 9.03 4.73 -7.45
CA TRP A 14 9.54 4.64 -6.07
C TRP A 14 8.91 5.65 -5.09
N ILE A 15 8.37 6.77 -5.59
CA ILE A 15 7.69 7.78 -4.78
C ILE A 15 6.40 7.23 -4.18
N VAL A 16 5.69 6.34 -4.90
CA VAL A 16 4.39 5.78 -4.46
C VAL A 16 4.52 5.05 -3.11
N PRO A 17 5.38 4.03 -2.95
CA PRO A 17 5.54 3.33 -1.68
C PRO A 17 6.17 4.23 -0.60
N VAL A 18 7.09 5.16 -0.94
CA VAL A 18 7.65 6.08 0.06
C VAL A 18 6.58 7.00 0.66
N VAL A 19 5.71 7.57 -0.17
CA VAL A 19 4.59 8.42 0.31
C VAL A 19 3.65 7.62 1.19
N ARG A 20 3.29 6.39 0.79
CA ARG A 20 2.45 5.49 1.60
C ARG A 20 3.12 5.11 2.91
N ALA A 21 4.45 4.92 2.93
CA ALA A 21 5.21 4.61 4.13
C ALA A 21 5.16 5.77 5.14
N VAL A 22 5.41 7.00 4.68
CA VAL A 22 5.30 8.20 5.54
C VAL A 22 3.89 8.30 6.13
N LEU A 23 2.86 8.13 5.31
CA LEU A 23 1.47 8.17 5.78
C LEU A 23 1.16 7.06 6.79
N ALA A 24 1.76 5.87 6.66
CA ALA A 24 1.58 4.79 7.64
C ALA A 24 2.30 5.07 8.96
N PHE A 25 3.48 5.70 8.94
CA PHE A 25 4.23 5.98 10.15
C PHE A 25 3.58 7.04 11.05
N LEU A 26 2.89 8.04 10.48
CA LEU A 26 2.23 9.09 11.25
C LEU A 26 1.23 8.55 12.32
N PRO A 27 0.21 7.77 11.96
CA PRO A 27 -0.69 7.15 12.94
C PRO A 27 0.00 6.09 13.80
N ALA A 28 0.99 5.37 13.28
CA ALA A 28 1.72 4.36 14.05
C ALA A 28 2.48 5.00 15.24
N ILE A 29 3.15 6.13 15.00
CA ILE A 29 3.82 6.93 16.05
C ILE A 29 2.78 7.42 17.06
N ALA A 30 1.66 7.97 16.59
CA ALA A 30 0.58 8.43 17.49
C ALA A 30 0.08 7.30 18.41
N ILE A 31 -0.21 6.12 17.86
CA ILE A 31 -0.65 4.95 18.61
C ILE A 31 0.42 4.47 19.61
N THR A 32 1.69 4.51 19.24
CA THR A 32 2.78 3.98 20.07
C THR A 32 3.06 4.85 21.30
N PHE A 33 2.97 6.18 21.17
CA PHE A 33 3.42 7.11 22.21
C PHE A 33 2.27 7.78 22.97
N ILE A 34 1.02 7.67 22.51
CA ILE A 34 -0.14 8.20 23.23
C ILE A 34 -0.69 7.10 24.15
N PRO A 35 -0.84 7.36 25.47
CA PRO A 35 -1.34 6.34 26.41
C PRO A 35 -2.79 5.89 26.17
N ASP A 36 -3.62 6.73 25.54
CA ASP A 36 -5.01 6.40 25.24
C ASP A 36 -5.10 5.34 24.14
N HIS A 37 -5.69 4.19 24.48
CA HIS A 37 -5.98 3.11 23.54
C HIS A 37 -7.48 2.76 23.55
N SER A 38 -8.32 3.78 23.79
CA SER A 38 -9.77 3.67 23.66
C SER A 38 -10.18 3.41 22.20
N ALA A 39 -11.39 2.88 22.01
CA ALA A 39 -11.94 2.68 20.68
C ALA A 39 -12.16 4.02 19.94
N ASP A 40 -12.54 5.07 20.66
CA ASP A 40 -12.74 6.40 20.06
C ASP A 40 -11.41 6.98 19.57
N PHE A 41 -10.33 6.85 20.35
CA PHE A 41 -8.99 7.19 19.88
C PHE A 41 -8.62 6.40 18.60
N GLY A 42 -8.86 5.09 18.59
CA GLY A 42 -8.67 4.25 17.41
C GLY A 42 -9.46 4.75 16.18
N LEU A 43 -10.74 5.11 16.35
CA LEU A 43 -11.58 5.66 15.29
C LEU A 43 -11.06 7.00 14.76
N VAL A 44 -10.61 7.91 15.63
CA VAL A 44 -10.01 9.19 15.20
C VAL A 44 -8.74 8.96 14.39
N VAL A 45 -7.81 8.17 14.94
CA VAL A 45 -6.50 7.94 14.29
C VAL A 45 -6.69 7.22 12.96
N PHE A 46 -7.46 6.12 12.94
CA PHE A 46 -7.80 5.41 11.72
C PHE A 46 -8.54 6.32 10.74
N GLY A 47 -9.51 7.10 11.22
CA GLY A 47 -10.32 8.01 10.42
C GLY A 47 -9.49 9.06 9.67
N CYS A 48 -8.71 9.84 10.40
CA CYS A 48 -7.82 10.86 9.85
C CYS A 48 -6.83 10.26 8.84
N TRP A 49 -6.19 9.15 9.22
CA TRP A 49 -5.22 8.47 8.36
C TRP A 49 -5.87 7.92 7.09
N ALA A 50 -7.02 7.25 7.19
CA ALA A 50 -7.67 6.58 6.09
C ALA A 50 -8.24 7.58 5.08
N VAL A 51 -8.77 8.73 5.53
CA VAL A 51 -9.17 9.81 4.61
C VAL A 51 -7.97 10.31 3.80
N VAL A 52 -6.87 10.68 4.47
CA VAL A 52 -5.67 11.19 3.79
C VAL A 52 -5.07 10.13 2.87
N SER A 53 -4.92 8.90 3.36
CA SER A 53 -4.34 7.80 2.60
C SER A 53 -5.20 7.39 1.41
N GLY A 54 -6.52 7.37 1.56
CA GLY A 54 -7.45 7.06 0.47
C GLY A 54 -7.40 8.10 -0.65
N VAL A 55 -7.38 9.38 -0.30
CA VAL A 55 -7.25 10.49 -1.26
C VAL A 55 -5.89 10.43 -1.97
N VAL A 56 -4.80 10.26 -1.21
CA VAL A 56 -3.45 10.18 -1.78
C VAL A 56 -3.29 8.96 -2.68
N LEU A 57 -3.80 7.79 -2.26
CA LEU A 57 -3.76 6.58 -3.08
C LEU A 57 -4.54 6.75 -4.38
N GLY A 58 -5.73 7.34 -4.32
CA GLY A 58 -6.52 7.65 -5.52
C GLY A 58 -5.82 8.63 -6.46
N ALA A 59 -5.23 9.70 -5.91
CA ALA A 59 -4.47 10.67 -6.69
C ALA A 59 -3.22 10.05 -7.34
N LEU A 60 -2.50 9.19 -6.61
CA LEU A 60 -1.36 8.43 -7.14
C LEU A 60 -1.82 7.47 -8.23
N ALA A 61 -2.91 6.72 -8.03
CA ALA A 61 -3.45 5.79 -9.02
C ALA A 61 -3.81 6.49 -10.34
N LEU A 62 -4.39 7.69 -10.28
CA LEU A 62 -4.70 8.49 -11.48
C LEU A 62 -3.44 8.93 -12.23
N ARG A 63 -2.35 9.19 -11.51
CA ARG A 63 -1.08 9.69 -12.06
C ARG A 63 -0.16 8.56 -12.55
N THR A 64 -0.14 7.42 -11.85
CA THR A 64 0.88 6.37 -12.02
C THR A 64 0.37 5.06 -12.60
N LEU A 65 -0.95 4.89 -12.76
CA LEU A 65 -1.53 3.64 -13.25
C LEU A 65 -2.48 3.86 -14.43
N SER A 66 -2.72 2.80 -15.19
CA SER A 66 -3.69 2.77 -16.29
C SER A 66 -4.54 1.49 -16.29
N GLY A 67 -5.62 1.49 -17.08
CA GLY A 67 -6.49 0.32 -17.25
C GLY A 67 -7.11 -0.17 -15.93
N LEU A 68 -7.20 -1.50 -15.78
CA LEU A 68 -7.80 -2.14 -14.62
C LEU A 68 -7.04 -1.85 -13.32
N ALA A 69 -5.71 -1.77 -13.34
CA ALA A 69 -4.92 -1.46 -12.14
C ALA A 69 -5.32 -0.09 -11.56
N ARG A 70 -5.45 0.94 -12.41
CA ARG A 70 -5.96 2.25 -11.99
C ARG A 70 -7.36 2.13 -11.38
N THR A 71 -8.27 1.39 -12.01
CA THR A 71 -9.62 1.21 -11.48
C THR A 71 -9.60 0.54 -10.11
N LEU A 72 -8.87 -0.55 -9.93
CA LEU A 72 -8.78 -1.27 -8.66
C LEU A 72 -8.20 -0.38 -7.55
N PHE A 73 -7.12 0.36 -7.82
CA PHE A 73 -6.51 1.24 -6.84
C PHE A 73 -7.34 2.50 -6.55
N LEU A 74 -8.10 3.02 -7.53
CA LEU A 74 -9.10 4.06 -7.30
C LEU A 74 -10.19 3.58 -6.36
N MET A 75 -10.74 2.38 -6.60
CA MET A 75 -11.73 1.78 -5.70
C MET A 75 -11.14 1.57 -4.30
N ASN A 76 -9.87 1.14 -4.22
CA ASN A 76 -9.17 0.99 -2.95
C ASN A 76 -9.05 2.34 -2.19
N GLY A 77 -8.70 3.40 -2.92
CA GLY A 77 -8.65 4.76 -2.36
C GLY A 77 -10.01 5.23 -1.87
N ILE A 78 -11.08 5.00 -2.64
CA ILE A 78 -12.45 5.34 -2.27
C ILE A 78 -12.90 4.55 -1.03
N VAL A 79 -12.72 3.23 -1.00
CA VAL A 79 -13.07 2.38 0.15
C VAL A 79 -12.33 2.85 1.40
N THR A 80 -11.04 3.16 1.28
CA THR A 80 -10.23 3.66 2.40
C THR A 80 -10.71 5.03 2.88
N ALA A 81 -11.00 5.96 1.97
CA ALA A 81 -11.49 7.29 2.35
C ALA A 81 -12.89 7.23 2.98
N VAL A 82 -13.81 6.42 2.42
CA VAL A 82 -15.16 6.22 2.95
C VAL A 82 -15.09 5.57 4.34
N ALA A 83 -14.25 4.55 4.52
CA ALA A 83 -14.04 3.96 5.84
C ALA A 83 -13.54 5.03 6.84
N GLY A 84 -12.61 5.89 6.42
CA GLY A 84 -12.14 6.99 7.27
C GLY A 84 -13.24 8.00 7.62
N LEU A 85 -14.05 8.41 6.65
CA LEU A 85 -15.18 9.33 6.88
C LEU A 85 -16.22 8.73 7.83
N LEU A 86 -16.53 7.44 7.68
CA LEU A 86 -17.43 6.74 8.60
C LEU A 86 -16.84 6.70 10.02
N ALA A 87 -15.55 6.44 10.18
CA ALA A 87 -14.90 6.44 11.48
C ALA A 87 -15.03 7.81 12.18
N LEU A 88 -14.81 8.90 11.44
CA LEU A 88 -14.89 10.26 11.95
C LEU A 88 -16.33 10.74 12.20
N SER A 89 -17.30 10.23 11.45
CA SER A 89 -18.71 10.65 11.56
C SER A 89 -19.42 9.97 12.74
N PHE A 90 -19.01 8.76 13.11
CA PHE A 90 -19.66 7.95 14.14
C PHE A 90 -18.78 7.77 15.38
N GLN A 91 -18.17 8.87 15.83
CA GLN A 91 -17.43 8.93 17.10
C GLN A 91 -18.37 8.61 18.27
N GLY A 92 -17.88 7.87 19.27
CA GLY A 92 -18.70 7.41 20.41
C GLY A 92 -19.52 6.13 20.14
N ALA A 93 -19.48 5.58 18.92
CA ALA A 93 -20.08 4.27 18.63
C ALA A 93 -19.27 3.10 19.24
N GLY A 94 -18.06 3.38 19.75
CA GLY A 94 -17.27 2.46 20.55
C GLY A 94 -16.63 1.31 19.78
N LEU A 95 -16.23 0.29 20.54
CA LEU A 95 -15.43 -0.83 20.05
C LEU A 95 -16.07 -1.62 18.89
N PRO A 96 -17.38 -1.92 18.87
CA PRO A 96 -17.97 -2.70 17.77
C PRO A 96 -17.81 -2.04 16.40
N LEU A 97 -18.04 -0.71 16.32
CA LEU A 97 -17.84 0.02 15.08
C LEU A 97 -16.37 0.01 14.67
N TYR A 98 -15.46 0.32 15.59
CA TYR A 98 -14.02 0.31 15.33
C TYR A 98 -13.56 -1.04 14.77
N LEU A 99 -14.01 -2.13 15.40
CA LEU A 99 -13.65 -3.48 14.96
C LEU A 99 -14.21 -3.80 13.58
N TYR A 100 -15.51 -3.55 13.36
CA TYR A 100 -16.18 -3.80 12.09
C TYR A 100 -15.49 -3.03 10.96
N LEU A 101 -15.26 -1.74 11.16
CA LEU A 101 -14.77 -0.84 10.13
C LEU A 101 -13.34 -1.19 9.70
N VAL A 102 -12.43 -1.39 10.65
CA VAL A 102 -11.04 -1.77 10.36
C VAL A 102 -10.96 -3.17 9.75
N SER A 103 -11.77 -4.13 10.22
CA SER A 103 -11.77 -5.49 9.65
C SER A 103 -12.26 -5.51 8.21
N VAL A 104 -13.40 -4.88 7.95
CA VAL A 104 -14.02 -4.83 6.62
C VAL A 104 -13.13 -4.08 5.65
N TRP A 105 -12.61 -2.92 6.08
CA TRP A 105 -11.64 -2.17 5.31
C TRP A 105 -10.42 -3.03 4.96
N ALA A 106 -9.74 -3.60 5.95
CA ALA A 106 -8.52 -4.37 5.74
C ALA A 106 -8.76 -5.60 4.85
N ALA A 107 -9.88 -6.30 5.03
CA ALA A 107 -10.25 -7.41 4.17
C ALA A 107 -10.41 -6.97 2.72
N ILE A 108 -11.25 -5.96 2.45
CA ILE A 108 -11.49 -5.47 1.10
C ILE A 108 -10.19 -5.00 0.47
N THR A 109 -9.46 -4.12 1.15
CA THR A 109 -8.28 -3.49 0.55
C THR A 109 -7.11 -4.46 0.38
N GLY A 110 -6.94 -5.38 1.33
CA GLY A 110 -5.92 -6.43 1.26
C GLY A 110 -6.17 -7.38 0.09
N PHE A 111 -7.40 -7.87 -0.08
CA PHE A 111 -7.73 -8.75 -1.19
C PHE A 111 -7.65 -8.06 -2.55
N VAL A 112 -8.10 -6.81 -2.65
CA VAL A 112 -8.03 -6.03 -3.91
C VAL A 112 -6.58 -5.80 -4.33
N GLU A 113 -5.71 -5.39 -3.41
CA GLU A 113 -4.30 -5.12 -3.72
C GLU A 113 -3.54 -6.42 -4.04
N LEU A 114 -3.83 -7.50 -3.30
CA LEU A 114 -3.29 -8.84 -3.57
C LEU A 114 -3.71 -9.35 -4.95
N TYR A 115 -5.00 -9.23 -5.29
CA TYR A 115 -5.52 -9.62 -6.60
C TYR A 115 -4.89 -8.81 -7.74
N ALA A 116 -4.78 -7.48 -7.56
CA ALA A 116 -4.14 -6.61 -8.53
C ALA A 116 -2.70 -7.05 -8.81
N GLY A 117 -1.93 -7.36 -7.76
CA GLY A 117 -0.56 -7.83 -7.86
C GLY A 117 -0.42 -9.18 -8.57
N ILE A 118 -1.24 -10.18 -8.20
CA ILE A 118 -1.23 -11.51 -8.87
C ILE A 118 -1.58 -11.36 -10.36
N ARG A 119 -2.57 -10.53 -10.67
CA ARG A 119 -3.02 -10.30 -12.05
C ARG A 119 -1.93 -9.64 -12.88
N GLU A 120 -1.25 -8.64 -12.33
CA GLU A 120 -0.19 -7.89 -13.00
C GLU A 120 1.06 -8.74 -13.23
N ARG A 121 1.44 -9.57 -12.25
CA ARG A 121 2.50 -10.56 -12.40
C ARG A 121 2.23 -11.48 -13.58
N GLY A 122 1.01 -12.04 -13.65
CA GLY A 122 0.63 -12.90 -14.78
C GLY A 122 0.52 -12.18 -16.13
N ARG A 123 0.30 -10.86 -16.18
CA ARG A 123 0.39 -10.10 -17.45
C ARG A 123 1.83 -9.96 -17.90
N THR A 124 2.71 -9.60 -16.97
CA THR A 124 4.16 -9.46 -17.20
C THR A 124 4.76 -10.79 -17.69
N ASP A 125 4.46 -11.90 -17.02
CA ASP A 125 4.98 -13.23 -17.39
C ASP A 125 4.57 -13.63 -18.83
N ARG A 126 3.31 -13.36 -19.23
CA ARG A 126 2.82 -13.63 -20.60
C ARG A 126 3.48 -12.74 -21.64
N ALA A 127 3.72 -11.47 -21.32
CA ALA A 127 4.40 -10.54 -22.21
C ALA A 127 5.86 -10.96 -22.44
N LEU A 128 6.55 -11.40 -21.40
CA LEU A 128 7.92 -11.89 -21.46
C LEU A 128 8.05 -13.19 -22.26
N ALA A 129 7.11 -14.13 -22.12
CA ALA A 129 7.09 -15.38 -22.89
C ALA A 129 7.00 -15.16 -24.42
N GLY A 130 6.50 -14.01 -24.86
CA GLY A 130 6.47 -13.62 -26.28
C GLY A 130 7.75 -12.93 -26.77
N THR A 131 8.73 -12.68 -25.90
CA THR A 131 9.97 -11.98 -26.23
C THR A 131 11.19 -12.88 -26.03
N SER A 132 12.15 -12.89 -26.96
CA SER A 132 13.42 -13.63 -26.84
C SER A 132 14.44 -12.97 -25.89
N ALA A 133 13.97 -12.14 -24.96
CA ALA A 133 14.83 -11.39 -24.04
C ALA A 133 15.53 -12.36 -23.07
N SER A 134 16.83 -12.15 -22.85
CA SER A 134 17.62 -12.90 -21.88
C SER A 134 16.94 -12.90 -20.51
N THR A 135 16.68 -14.10 -19.97
CA THR A 135 16.02 -14.36 -18.68
C THR A 135 16.60 -13.50 -17.54
N ASP A 136 17.90 -13.22 -17.60
CA ASP A 136 18.65 -12.47 -16.57
C ASP A 136 18.37 -10.97 -16.53
N ALA A 137 17.88 -10.38 -17.62
CA ALA A 137 17.49 -8.96 -17.69
C ALA A 137 16.03 -8.77 -17.25
N ALA A 138 15.16 -9.74 -17.56
CA ALA A 138 13.78 -9.77 -17.12
C ALA A 138 13.66 -10.07 -15.61
N ALA A 139 14.52 -10.94 -15.08
CA ALA A 139 14.56 -11.30 -13.66
C ALA A 139 15.02 -10.17 -12.73
N ARG A 140 15.74 -9.17 -13.27
CA ARG A 140 16.38 -8.09 -12.47
C ARG A 140 15.49 -6.88 -12.21
N ARG A 141 14.30 -6.77 -12.84
CA ARG A 141 13.41 -5.63 -12.58
C ARG A 141 12.60 -5.90 -11.30
N PRO A 142 12.74 -5.09 -10.24
CA PRO A 142 11.79 -5.12 -9.13
C PRO A 142 10.39 -4.83 -9.68
N SER A 143 9.51 -5.83 -9.62
CA SER A 143 8.20 -5.71 -10.23
C SER A 143 7.23 -5.04 -9.26
N VAL A 144 6.59 -3.98 -9.74
CA VAL A 144 5.44 -3.32 -9.11
C VAL A 144 4.39 -4.33 -8.59
N ALA A 145 4.26 -5.47 -9.29
CA ALA A 145 3.41 -6.57 -8.89
C ALA A 145 3.79 -7.21 -7.55
N ARG A 146 5.09 -7.37 -7.24
CA ARG A 146 5.56 -7.91 -5.95
C ARG A 146 5.14 -7.00 -4.81
N ASP A 147 5.28 -5.69 -4.99
CA ASP A 147 4.91 -4.70 -3.97
C ASP A 147 3.42 -4.80 -3.62
N TRP A 148 2.56 -4.92 -4.63
CA TRP A 148 1.12 -5.05 -4.43
C TRP A 148 0.75 -6.40 -3.79
N ILE A 149 1.40 -7.50 -4.20
CA ILE A 149 1.18 -8.81 -3.58
C ILE A 149 1.55 -8.76 -2.09
N THR A 150 2.71 -8.23 -1.75
CA THR A 150 3.18 -8.20 -0.36
C THR A 150 2.35 -7.24 0.49
N ALA A 151 2.05 -6.02 0.01
CA ALA A 151 1.20 -5.08 0.73
C ALA A 151 -0.22 -5.64 0.92
N GLY A 152 -0.82 -6.22 -0.13
CA GLY A 152 -2.12 -6.86 -0.05
C GLY A 152 -2.13 -8.06 0.90
N ALA A 153 -1.12 -8.91 0.85
CA ALA A 153 -0.97 -10.06 1.76
C ALA A 153 -0.80 -9.61 3.22
N LEU A 154 0.06 -8.62 3.50
CA LEU A 154 0.21 -8.05 4.84
C LEU A 154 -1.12 -7.52 5.38
N THR A 155 -1.89 -6.83 4.54
CA THR A 155 -3.20 -6.28 4.91
C THR A 155 -4.25 -7.38 5.11
N ALA A 156 -4.25 -8.42 4.28
CA ALA A 156 -5.15 -9.57 4.44
C ALA A 156 -4.82 -10.39 5.70
N ILE A 157 -3.52 -10.60 5.98
CA ILE A 157 -3.06 -11.23 7.23
C ILE A 157 -3.48 -10.39 8.43
N PHE A 158 -3.33 -9.07 8.35
CA PHE A 158 -3.83 -8.15 9.38
C PHE A 158 -5.34 -8.30 9.58
N ALA A 159 -6.14 -8.34 8.53
CA ALA A 159 -7.59 -8.56 8.64
C ALA A 159 -7.94 -9.87 9.35
N ILE A 160 -7.21 -10.95 9.03
CA ILE A 160 -7.39 -12.26 9.69
C ILE A 160 -7.00 -12.17 11.17
N ALA A 161 -5.82 -11.62 11.48
CA ALA A 161 -5.36 -11.47 12.86
C ALA A 161 -6.34 -10.65 13.69
N TYR A 162 -6.87 -9.58 13.11
CA TYR A 162 -7.81 -8.67 13.74
C TYR A 162 -9.18 -9.31 14.01
N LEU A 163 -9.61 -10.26 13.18
CA LEU A 163 -10.84 -11.03 13.38
C LEU A 163 -10.68 -12.16 14.42
N LEU A 164 -9.49 -12.76 14.51
CA LEU A 164 -9.23 -13.92 15.36
C LEU A 164 -8.79 -13.56 16.79
N LEU A 165 -8.18 -12.39 16.99
CA LEU A 165 -7.67 -11.98 18.29
C LEU A 165 -8.78 -11.45 19.22
N PRO A 166 -8.65 -11.60 20.55
CA PRO A 166 -9.67 -11.17 21.50
C PRO A 166 -10.03 -9.67 21.34
N PRO A 167 -11.32 -9.34 21.17
CA PRO A 167 -11.75 -7.98 20.89
C PRO A 167 -11.73 -7.12 22.16
N ASN A 168 -10.61 -6.49 22.45
CA ASN A 168 -10.52 -5.37 23.40
C ASN A 168 -9.82 -4.18 22.74
N ALA A 169 -10.16 -2.96 23.19
CA ALA A 169 -9.71 -1.73 22.53
C ALA A 169 -8.19 -1.60 22.50
N VAL A 170 -7.51 -1.95 23.61
CA VAL A 170 -6.04 -1.88 23.71
C VAL A 170 -5.37 -2.75 22.64
N VAL A 171 -5.78 -4.02 22.54
CA VAL A 171 -5.25 -4.93 21.53
C VAL A 171 -5.60 -4.47 20.11
N ALA A 172 -6.84 -4.02 19.87
CA ALA A 172 -7.26 -3.61 18.55
C ALA A 172 -6.52 -2.34 18.05
N VAL A 173 -6.37 -1.33 18.89
CA VAL A 173 -5.59 -0.12 18.57
C VAL A 173 -4.12 -0.48 18.39
N GLY A 174 -3.55 -1.28 19.30
CA GLY A 174 -2.16 -1.74 19.20
C GLY A 174 -1.87 -2.56 17.94
N LEU A 175 -2.80 -3.43 17.52
CA LEU A 175 -2.68 -4.22 16.28
C LEU A 175 -2.70 -3.34 15.04
N LEU A 176 -3.56 -2.33 14.99
CA LEU A 176 -3.57 -1.35 13.91
C LEU A 176 -2.21 -0.63 13.84
N GLY A 177 -1.68 -0.18 14.97
CA GLY A 177 -0.36 0.45 15.06
C GLY A 177 0.77 -0.47 14.58
N ALA A 178 0.81 -1.72 15.07
CA ALA A 178 1.80 -2.71 14.67
C ALA A 178 1.76 -3.01 13.17
N TYR A 179 0.56 -3.18 12.61
CA TYR A 179 0.36 -3.35 11.18
C TYR A 179 0.88 -2.14 10.37
N LEU A 180 0.57 -0.92 10.81
CA LEU A 180 1.03 0.31 10.15
C LEU A 180 2.55 0.45 10.19
N VAL A 181 3.22 0.06 11.28
CA VAL A 181 4.69 -0.01 11.34
C VAL A 181 5.22 -1.03 10.35
N ILE A 182 4.70 -2.25 10.34
CA ILE A 182 5.16 -3.33 9.44
C ILE A 182 5.00 -2.90 7.99
N LEU A 183 3.81 -2.39 7.62
CA LEU A 183 3.53 -1.89 6.29
C LEU A 183 4.43 -0.70 5.93
N GLY A 184 4.59 0.26 6.85
CA GLY A 184 5.43 1.44 6.64
C GLY A 184 6.91 1.08 6.41
N VAL A 185 7.47 0.19 7.22
CA VAL A 185 8.85 -0.30 7.07
C VAL A 185 9.01 -1.02 5.74
N TYR A 186 8.09 -1.93 5.42
CA TYR A 186 8.10 -2.64 4.15
C TYR A 186 8.09 -1.70 2.96
N LEU A 187 7.16 -0.74 2.94
CA LEU A 187 7.00 0.22 1.85
C LEU A 187 8.19 1.18 1.74
N ALA A 188 8.78 1.59 2.86
CA ALA A 188 9.99 2.41 2.85
C ALA A 188 11.14 1.66 2.17
N ILE A 189 11.37 0.40 2.58
CA ILE A 189 12.42 -0.45 1.99
C ILE A 189 12.14 -0.68 0.50
N ALA A 190 10.91 -1.06 0.12
CA ALA A 190 10.53 -1.30 -1.26
C ALA A 190 10.73 -0.05 -2.13
N GLY A 191 10.26 1.10 -1.66
CA GLY A 191 10.43 2.38 -2.36
C GLY A 191 11.89 2.75 -2.56
N PHE A 192 12.69 2.71 -1.50
CA PHE A 192 14.10 3.06 -1.66
C PHE A 192 14.86 2.01 -2.49
N SER A 193 14.51 0.73 -2.44
CA SER A 193 15.06 -0.30 -3.32
C SER A 193 14.81 0.03 -4.79
N LEU A 194 13.59 0.42 -5.15
CA LEU A 194 13.23 0.85 -6.51
C LEU A 194 14.04 2.06 -6.97
N LYS A 195 14.26 3.03 -6.08
CA LYS A 195 15.05 4.24 -6.37
C LYS A 195 16.49 3.88 -6.76
N TRP A 196 17.14 2.99 -5.99
CA TRP A 196 18.52 2.61 -6.24
C TRP A 196 18.68 1.66 -7.43
N ASP A 197 17.71 0.77 -7.68
CA ASP A 197 17.73 -0.07 -8.87
C ASP A 197 17.65 0.75 -10.17
N GLY A 198 16.86 1.83 -10.19
CA GLY A 198 16.83 2.76 -11.31
C GLY A 198 18.16 3.50 -11.56
N ALA A 199 18.90 3.80 -10.50
CA ALA A 199 20.19 4.49 -10.57
C ALA A 199 21.35 3.59 -11.04
N ARG A 200 21.23 2.26 -10.94
CA ARG A 200 22.27 1.31 -11.39
C ARG A 200 22.24 1.04 -12.90
N VAL A 201 21.14 1.33 -13.58
CA VAL A 201 21.01 1.14 -15.04
C VAL A 201 21.64 2.29 -15.83
N THR A 202 21.93 3.41 -15.17
CA THR A 202 22.45 4.65 -15.78
C THR A 202 23.99 4.84 -15.81
N PRO A 203 24.85 4.23 -14.96
CA PRO A 203 26.27 4.59 -14.94
C PRO A 203 27.15 3.88 -16.00
N GLU A 204 26.79 2.66 -16.44
CA GLU A 204 27.69 1.85 -17.29
C GLU A 204 27.58 2.16 -18.80
N THR A 205 26.56 2.88 -19.25
CA THR A 205 26.35 3.14 -20.69
C THR A 205 27.03 4.42 -21.21
N GLU A 206 27.58 5.26 -20.33
CA GLU A 206 28.27 6.50 -20.73
C GLU A 206 29.81 6.37 -20.78
N GLU A 207 30.40 5.30 -20.24
CA GLU A 207 31.88 5.14 -20.18
C GLU A 207 32.47 4.42 -21.42
N VAL A 208 31.64 3.96 -22.37
CA VAL A 208 32.09 3.21 -23.56
C VAL A 208 31.68 3.88 -24.89
N ALA A 209 31.37 5.17 -24.89
CA ALA A 209 31.11 5.97 -26.09
C ALA A 209 32.18 7.04 -26.30
#